data_AF-C9J4I1-F1
#
_entry.id   AF-C9J4I1-F1
#
_cell.length_a   1.000
_cell.length_b   1.000
_cell.length_c   1.000
_cell.angle_alpha   90.00
_cell.angle_beta   90.00
_cell.angle_gamma   90.00
#
_symmetry.space_group_name_H-M   'P 1'
#
loop_
_entity.id
_entity.type
_entity.pdbx_description
1 polymer ?
#
loop_
_entity_poly.entity_id
_entity_poly.type
_entity_poly.pdbx_seq_one_letter_code
_entity_poly.pdbx_strand_id
1 'polypeptide(L)'
;MQTQEILRILRLPELGDLGQFFRSLSATTLVSMGALAAILAYWFTHRPKALQPPCNLLMQSEEVEDSGGARRSVIGSGPQLLTHYYDDARTMYQVFRRGLSISGNGPCLGFRKPKQPYQWLSYQEVADRAEFLGSGLLQHNCKA
;
A
#
# COMPACT_ATOMS: atom_id res chain seq x y z
N MET A 1 -18.68 46.27 -5.62
CA MET A 1 -18.25 46.26 -7.03
C MET A 1 -16.86 45.64 -7.14
N GLN A 2 -16.68 44.33 -6.93
CA GLN A 2 -15.31 43.76 -6.86
C GLN A 2 -15.16 42.36 -7.45
N THR A 3 -16.23 41.55 -7.50
CA THR A 3 -16.22 40.21 -8.10
C THR A 3 -16.11 40.22 -9.63
N GLN A 4 -16.78 41.15 -10.32
CA GLN A 4 -16.74 41.24 -11.79
C GLN A 4 -15.37 41.67 -12.33
N GLU A 5 -14.61 42.50 -11.60
CA GLU A 5 -13.25 42.86 -12.01
C GLU A 5 -12.26 41.70 -11.83
N ILE A 6 -12.39 40.94 -10.74
CA ILE A 6 -11.55 39.76 -10.47
C ILE A 6 -11.77 38.69 -11.55
N LEU A 7 -13.01 38.45 -11.97
CA LEU A 7 -13.34 37.51 -13.05
C LEU A 7 -12.71 37.93 -14.40
N ARG A 8 -12.72 39.23 -14.72
CA ARG A 8 -12.07 39.78 -15.91
C ARG A 8 -10.55 39.64 -15.88
N ILE A 9 -9.92 39.89 -14.74
CA ILE A 9 -8.45 39.73 -14.56
C ILE A 9 -8.05 38.26 -14.76
N LEU A 10 -8.87 37.31 -14.30
CA LEU A 10 -8.63 35.88 -14.42
C LEU A 10 -9.05 35.28 -15.78
N ARG A 11 -9.61 36.07 -16.71
CA ARG A 11 -10.22 35.60 -17.97
C ARG A 11 -11.19 34.42 -17.77
N LEU A 12 -11.90 34.39 -16.65
CA LEU A 12 -12.89 33.35 -16.41
C LEU A 12 -14.18 33.71 -17.17
N PRO A 13 -14.76 32.80 -17.96
CA PRO A 13 -16.04 33.06 -18.61
C PRO A 13 -17.12 33.36 -17.57
N GLU A 14 -18.03 34.28 -17.88
CA GLU A 14 -19.18 34.55 -17.02
C GLU A 14 -20.07 33.29 -16.93
N LEU A 15 -20.85 33.14 -15.86
CA LEU A 15 -21.73 31.96 -15.67
C LEU A 15 -22.71 31.74 -16.84
N GLY A 16 -23.12 32.82 -17.52
CA GLY A 16 -23.95 32.76 -18.71
C GLY A 16 -23.22 32.19 -19.94
N ASP A 17 -21.94 32.52 -20.12
CA ASP A 17 -21.13 32.04 -21.24
C ASP A 17 -20.90 30.53 -21.16
N LEU A 18 -20.76 30.00 -19.94
CA LEU A 18 -20.67 28.57 -19.69
C LEU A 18 -21.98 27.86 -20.07
N GLY A 19 -23.12 28.41 -19.70
CA GLY A 19 -24.43 27.84 -20.06
C GLY A 19 -24.64 27.78 -21.57
N GLN A 20 -24.21 28.81 -22.29
CA GLN A 20 -24.30 28.86 -23.75
C GLN A 20 -23.32 27.90 -24.44
N PHE A 21 -22.12 27.74 -23.88
CA PHE A 21 -21.15 26.74 -24.32
C PHE A 21 -21.67 25.31 -24.17
N PHE A 22 -22.26 24.95 -23.02
CA PHE A 22 -22.81 23.59 -22.86
C PHE A 22 -24.00 23.33 -23.79
N ARG A 23 -24.80 24.35 -24.11
CA ARG A 23 -25.91 24.25 -25.07
C ARG A 23 -25.46 24.15 -26.53
N SER A 24 -24.25 24.59 -26.87
CA SER A 24 -23.71 24.47 -28.23
C SER A 24 -23.08 23.10 -28.52
N LEU A 25 -22.90 22.26 -27.49
CA LEU A 25 -22.36 20.92 -27.63
C LEU A 25 -23.43 19.91 -28.06
N SER A 26 -23.02 18.91 -28.85
CA SER A 26 -23.89 17.78 -29.21
C SER A 26 -24.23 16.93 -27.98
N ALA A 27 -25.37 16.23 -28.04
CA ALA A 27 -25.75 15.28 -26.99
C ALA A 27 -24.66 14.22 -26.75
N THR A 28 -24.02 13.73 -27.82
CA THR A 28 -22.91 12.77 -27.76
C THR A 28 -21.72 13.32 -27.00
N THR A 29 -21.39 14.61 -27.18
CA THR A 29 -20.29 15.27 -26.48
C THR A 29 -20.58 15.44 -25.00
N LEU A 30 -21.82 15.80 -24.64
CA LEU A 30 -22.22 15.92 -23.23
C LEU A 30 -22.18 14.56 -22.52
N VAL A 31 -22.68 13.51 -23.18
CA VAL A 31 -22.63 12.13 -22.66
C VAL A 31 -21.18 11.66 -22.50
N SER A 32 -20.30 11.92 -23.47
CA SER A 32 -18.90 11.50 -23.38
C SER A 32 -18.13 12.23 -22.28
N MET A 33 -18.40 13.54 -22.08
CA MET A 33 -17.86 14.31 -20.95
C MET A 33 -18.34 13.75 -19.61
N GLY A 34 -19.63 13.42 -19.49
CA GLY A 34 -20.19 12.81 -18.29
C GLY A 34 -19.56 11.44 -18.00
N ALA A 35 -19.40 10.60 -19.02
CA ALA A 35 -18.76 9.29 -18.88
C ALA A 35 -17.29 9.41 -18.45
N LEU A 36 -16.53 10.33 -19.05
CA LEU A 36 -15.14 10.60 -18.66
C LEU A 36 -15.05 11.10 -17.22
N ALA A 37 -15.91 12.03 -16.83
CA ALA A 37 -15.97 12.55 -15.46
C ALA A 37 -16.28 11.44 -14.45
N ALA A 38 -17.22 10.54 -14.77
CA ALA A 38 -17.54 9.40 -13.91
C ALA A 38 -16.35 8.42 -13.77
N ILE A 39 -15.65 8.11 -14.86
CA ILE A 39 -14.46 7.24 -14.85
C ILE A 39 -13.34 7.87 -14.01
N LEU A 40 -13.06 9.16 -14.20
CA LEU A 40 -12.03 9.86 -13.44
C LEU A 40 -12.38 9.94 -11.95
N ALA A 41 -13.64 10.20 -11.61
CA ALA A 41 -14.12 10.20 -10.23
C ALA A 41 -14.01 8.80 -9.59
N TYR A 42 -14.38 7.75 -10.33
CA TYR A 42 -14.23 6.36 -9.87
C TYR A 42 -12.75 6.03 -9.62
N TRP A 43 -11.87 6.33 -10.58
CA TRP A 43 -10.43 6.09 -10.42
C TRP A 43 -9.84 6.90 -9.25
N PHE A 44 -10.21 8.17 -9.09
CA PHE A 44 -9.70 9.02 -8.02
C PHE A 44 -10.14 8.54 -6.64
N THR A 45 -11.33 7.96 -6.52
CA THR A 45 -11.88 7.44 -5.25
C THR A 45 -11.39 6.03 -4.92
N HIS A 46 -11.09 5.19 -5.92
CA HIS A 46 -10.72 3.78 -5.72
C HIS A 46 -9.23 3.48 -5.96
N ARG A 47 -8.43 4.45 -6.40
CA ARG A 47 -6.98 4.27 -6.58
C ARG A 47 -6.33 3.83 -5.26
N PRO A 48 -5.36 2.90 -5.30
CA PRO A 48 -4.58 2.55 -4.12
C PRO A 48 -3.92 3.80 -3.53
N LYS A 49 -4.05 3.97 -2.22
CA LYS A 49 -3.34 5.04 -1.50
C LYS A 49 -1.88 4.63 -1.35
N ALA A 50 -0.98 5.58 -1.52
CA ALA A 50 0.43 5.36 -1.21
C ALA A 50 0.55 4.98 0.27
N LEU A 51 1.22 3.86 0.54
CA LEU A 51 1.52 3.45 1.90
C LEU A 51 2.36 4.54 2.56
N GLN A 52 1.89 5.03 3.70
CA GLN A 52 2.68 5.97 4.50
C GLN A 52 3.77 5.17 5.21
N PRO A 53 5.03 5.63 5.15
CA PRO A 53 6.09 4.95 5.88
C PRO A 53 5.80 5.03 7.38
N PRO A 54 6.14 3.97 8.16
CA PRO A 54 5.87 3.92 9.60
C PRO A 54 6.70 4.93 10.40
N CYS A 55 7.71 5.55 9.77
CA CYS A 55 8.55 6.58 10.36
C CYS A 55 9.07 7.54 9.28
N ASN A 56 9.66 8.65 9.72
CA ASN A 56 10.36 9.57 8.82
C ASN A 56 11.57 8.88 8.18
N LEU A 57 11.60 8.78 6.84
CA LEU A 57 12.66 8.11 6.11
C LEU A 57 14.03 8.80 6.24
N LEU A 58 14.06 10.08 6.59
CA LEU A 58 15.30 10.82 6.87
C LEU A 58 15.79 10.62 8.32
N MET A 59 14.99 9.97 9.17
CA MET A 59 15.28 9.73 10.58
C MET A 59 14.71 8.37 11.00
N GLN A 60 15.33 7.29 10.49
CA GLN A 60 14.87 5.91 10.74
C GLN A 60 15.47 5.30 12.02
N SER A 61 16.40 6.01 12.65
CA SER A 61 17.00 5.60 13.92
C SER A 61 17.36 6.81 14.77
N GLU A 62 17.37 6.61 16.08
CA GLU A 62 17.81 7.58 17.09
C GLU A 62 18.95 6.98 17.91
N GLU A 63 19.85 7.83 18.41
CA GLU A 63 20.94 7.37 19.27
C GLU A 63 20.39 6.99 20.64
N VAL A 64 20.92 5.91 21.21
CA VAL A 64 20.60 5.50 22.58
C VAL A 64 21.51 6.28 23.52
N GLU A 65 20.92 6.98 24.48
CA GLU A 65 21.67 7.75 25.48
C GLU A 65 22.72 6.88 26.18
N ASP A 66 23.92 7.45 26.39
CA ASP A 66 25.06 6.83 27.08
C ASP A 66 25.54 5.49 26.50
N SER A 67 25.16 5.16 25.26
CA SER A 67 25.49 3.87 24.63
C SER A 67 26.81 3.85 23.85
N GLY A 68 27.46 5.00 23.68
CA GLY A 68 28.67 5.11 22.84
C GLY A 68 28.39 4.99 21.34
N GLY A 69 27.24 5.49 20.87
CA GLY A 69 26.87 5.52 19.45
C GLY A 69 25.95 4.37 18.98
N ALA A 70 25.41 3.56 19.89
CA ALA A 70 24.38 2.59 19.53
C ALA A 70 23.10 3.33 19.10
N ARG A 71 22.37 2.75 18.14
CA ARG A 71 21.16 3.36 17.58
C ARG A 71 19.98 2.40 17.67
N ARG A 72 18.79 2.94 17.93
CA ARG A 72 17.53 2.19 18.01
C ARG A 72 16.53 2.66 16.95
N SER A 73 15.53 1.81 16.66
CA SER A 73 14.43 2.18 15.77
C SER A 73 13.52 3.22 16.40
N VAL A 74 13.12 4.22 15.62
CA VAL A 74 12.13 5.24 16.02
C VAL A 74 10.69 4.73 16.02
N ILE A 75 10.44 3.47 15.63
CA ILE A 75 9.09 2.88 15.58
C ILE A 75 8.61 2.48 16.98
N GLY A 76 9.51 2.41 17.97
CA GLY A 76 9.19 2.10 19.37
C GLY A 76 8.91 3.33 20.23
N SER A 77 8.12 3.16 21.29
CA SER A 77 7.73 4.25 22.21
C SER A 77 8.78 4.58 23.28
N GLY A 78 9.87 3.80 23.36
CA GLY A 78 10.78 3.83 24.49
C GLY A 78 12.00 2.92 24.31
N PRO A 79 12.90 2.85 25.31
CA PRO A 79 14.15 2.09 25.21
C PRO A 79 13.91 0.57 25.18
N GLN A 80 12.69 0.13 25.51
CA GLN A 80 12.30 -1.26 25.46
C GLN A 80 12.29 -1.77 24.02
N LEU A 81 13.01 -2.86 23.77
CA LEU A 81 13.03 -3.51 22.47
C LEU A 81 11.67 -4.13 22.15
N LEU A 82 11.19 -3.91 20.93
CA LEU A 82 10.00 -4.57 20.42
C LEU A 82 10.30 -6.07 20.26
N THR A 83 9.64 -6.91 21.04
CA THR A 83 9.83 -8.36 20.98
C THR A 83 8.84 -9.05 20.04
N HIS A 84 7.62 -8.53 19.93
CA HIS A 84 6.57 -9.05 19.05
C HIS A 84 5.54 -7.95 18.78
N TYR A 85 4.87 -8.03 17.61
CA TYR A 85 3.78 -7.12 17.25
C TYR A 85 2.41 -7.63 17.72
N TYR A 86 2.23 -8.95 17.76
CA TYR A 86 0.98 -9.60 18.13
C TYR A 86 1.26 -10.71 19.14
N ASP A 87 0.45 -10.79 20.19
CA ASP A 87 0.63 -11.76 21.27
C ASP A 87 0.55 -13.21 20.81
N ASP A 88 -0.20 -13.48 19.74
CA ASP A 88 -0.36 -14.79 19.12
C ASP A 88 0.75 -15.15 18.12
N ALA A 89 1.72 -14.25 17.90
CA ALA A 89 2.77 -14.40 16.89
C ALA A 89 4.16 -14.09 17.47
N ARG A 90 4.64 -14.96 18.35
CA ARG A 90 5.94 -14.83 19.04
C ARG A 90 7.07 -15.62 18.40
N THR A 91 6.76 -16.56 17.51
CA THR A 91 7.76 -17.29 16.71
C THR A 91 7.57 -17.04 15.22
N MET A 92 8.61 -17.25 14.42
CA MET A 92 8.52 -17.14 12.95
C MET A 92 7.45 -18.08 12.37
N TYR A 93 7.30 -19.27 12.95
CA TYR A 93 6.21 -20.19 12.59
C TYR A 93 4.84 -19.56 12.87
N GLN A 94 4.62 -19.01 14.07
CA GLN A 94 3.34 -18.37 14.41
C GLN A 94 3.06 -17.13 13.56
N VAL A 95 4.07 -16.30 13.27
CA VAL A 95 3.95 -15.16 12.33
C VAL A 95 3.46 -15.63 10.96
N PHE A 96 4.06 -16.69 10.42
CA PHE A 96 3.64 -17.25 9.13
C PHE A 96 2.23 -17.83 9.18
N ARG A 97 1.88 -18.59 10.22
CA ARG A 97 0.52 -19.16 10.41
C ARG A 97 -0.55 -18.08 10.55
N ARG A 98 -0.26 -16.99 11.27
CA ARG A 98 -1.13 -15.82 11.36
C ARG A 98 -1.33 -15.20 9.97
N GLY A 99 -0.25 -15.01 9.21
CA GLY A 99 -0.31 -14.53 7.82
C GLY A 99 -1.21 -15.39 6.92
N LEU A 100 -1.10 -16.71 7.00
CA LEU A 100 -1.98 -17.65 6.30
C LEU A 100 -3.46 -17.45 6.70
N SER A 101 -3.75 -17.32 8.00
CA SER A 101 -5.11 -17.14 8.50
C SER A 101 -5.75 -15.82 8.06
N ILE A 102 -5.01 -14.71 8.14
CA ILE A 102 -5.59 -13.37 7.89
C ILE A 102 -5.60 -12.99 6.41
N SER A 103 -4.77 -13.63 5.59
CA SER A 103 -4.66 -13.32 4.16
C SER A 103 -5.75 -13.95 3.30
N GLY A 104 -6.53 -14.90 3.83
CA GLY A 104 -7.49 -15.68 3.04
C GLY A 104 -6.80 -16.51 1.95
N ASN A 105 -5.62 -17.07 2.24
CA ASN A 105 -4.77 -17.78 1.29
C ASN A 105 -4.28 -16.92 0.09
N GLY A 106 -4.04 -15.62 0.33
CA GLY A 106 -3.54 -14.70 -0.68
C GLY A 106 -2.08 -14.95 -1.10
N PRO A 107 -1.52 -14.09 -1.97
CA PRO A 107 -0.10 -14.12 -2.35
C PRO A 107 0.83 -14.03 -1.15
N CYS A 108 1.84 -14.90 -1.09
CA CYS A 108 2.82 -14.99 -0.01
C CYS A 108 4.25 -14.77 -0.51
N LEU A 109 4.74 -15.63 -1.40
CA LEU A 109 6.12 -15.58 -1.89
C LEU A 109 6.15 -15.26 -3.38
N GLY A 110 6.73 -14.12 -3.72
CA GLY A 110 6.92 -13.66 -5.10
C GLY A 110 8.23 -14.15 -5.69
N PHE A 111 8.21 -14.62 -6.94
CA PHE A 111 9.41 -14.95 -7.71
C PHE A 111 9.27 -14.47 -9.15
N ARG A 112 10.40 -14.31 -9.85
CA ARG A 112 10.40 -13.79 -11.21
C ARG A 112 11.49 -14.43 -12.05
N LYS A 113 11.14 -14.85 -13.26
CA LYS A 113 12.12 -15.21 -14.28
C LYS A 113 12.68 -13.94 -14.94
N PRO A 114 13.91 -13.96 -15.51
CA PRO A 114 14.45 -12.82 -16.23
C PRO A 114 13.46 -12.30 -17.28
N LYS A 115 13.23 -10.97 -17.28
CA LYS A 115 12.33 -10.26 -18.21
C LYS A 115 10.85 -10.71 -18.20
N GLN A 116 10.40 -11.44 -17.18
CA GLN A 116 9.00 -11.86 -17.02
C GLN A 116 8.32 -11.10 -15.87
N PRO A 117 6.98 -11.05 -15.79
CA PRO A 117 6.27 -10.51 -14.63
C PRO A 117 6.47 -11.41 -13.39
N TYR A 118 6.26 -10.84 -12.20
CA TYR A 118 6.27 -11.60 -10.94
C TYR A 118 5.16 -12.63 -10.93
N GLN A 119 5.49 -13.81 -10.40
CA GLN A 119 4.57 -14.87 -10.07
C GLN A 119 4.55 -15.03 -8.55
N TRP A 120 3.44 -15.50 -8.01
CA TRP A 120 3.24 -15.60 -6.56
C TRP A 120 2.79 -17.00 -6.19
N LEU A 121 3.39 -17.52 -5.12
CA LEU A 121 2.86 -18.67 -4.40
C LEU A 121 1.87 -18.18 -3.34
N SER A 122 0.76 -18.86 -3.18
CA SER A 122 -0.18 -18.65 -2.09
C SER A 122 0.44 -19.03 -0.74
N TYR A 123 -0.13 -18.52 0.36
CA TYR A 123 0.32 -18.92 1.70
C TYR A 123 0.24 -20.43 1.92
N GLN A 124 -0.81 -21.10 1.43
CA GLN A 124 -0.96 -22.54 1.56
C GLN A 124 0.12 -23.30 0.80
N GLU A 125 0.42 -22.93 -0.45
CA GLU A 125 1.49 -23.57 -1.21
C GLU A 125 2.86 -23.43 -0.54
N VAL A 126 3.13 -22.27 0.07
CA VAL A 126 4.37 -22.07 0.84
C VAL A 126 4.38 -22.93 2.10
N ALA A 127 3.24 -23.03 2.80
CA ALA A 127 3.09 -23.86 3.99
C ALA A 127 3.35 -25.34 3.68
N ASP A 128 2.70 -25.87 2.65
CA ASP A 128 2.80 -27.28 2.25
C ASP A 128 4.24 -27.63 1.85
N ARG A 129 4.89 -26.76 1.07
CA ARG A 129 6.30 -26.96 0.68
C ARG A 129 7.25 -26.94 1.88
N ALA A 130 7.02 -26.05 2.84
CA ALA A 130 7.82 -25.99 4.06
C ALA A 130 7.61 -27.25 4.92
N GLU A 131 6.37 -27.75 5.00
CA GLU A 131 6.04 -28.98 5.71
C GLU A 131 6.68 -30.22 5.06
N PHE A 132 6.64 -30.33 3.73
CA PHE A 132 7.32 -31.42 3.01
C PHE A 132 8.82 -31.38 3.21
N LEU A 133 9.44 -30.19 3.14
CA LEU A 133 10.86 -30.03 3.41
C LEU A 133 11.20 -30.44 4.85
N GLY A 134 10.45 -29.94 5.82
CA GLY A 134 10.64 -30.26 7.24
C GLY A 134 10.49 -31.75 7.52
N SER A 135 9.50 -32.40 6.91
CA SER A 135 9.27 -33.85 7.03
C SER A 135 10.46 -34.65 6.49
N GLY A 136 11.04 -34.24 5.36
CA GLY A 136 12.25 -34.85 4.82
C GLY A 136 13.46 -34.68 5.73
N LEU A 137 13.66 -33.48 6.31
CA LEU A 137 14.75 -33.24 7.27
C LEU A 137 14.63 -34.13 8.51
N LEU A 138 13.42 -34.28 9.05
CA LEU A 138 13.16 -35.19 10.18
C LEU A 138 13.46 -36.65 9.82
N GLN A 139 13.07 -37.09 8.61
CA GLN A 139 13.39 -38.43 8.12
C GLN A 139 14.92 -38.66 8.03
N HIS A 140 15.70 -37.61 7.75
CA HIS A 140 17.16 -37.65 7.74
C HIS A 140 17.81 -37.43 9.13
N ASN A 141 17.02 -37.48 10.21
CA ASN A 141 17.47 -37.27 11.59
C ASN A 141 18.12 -35.90 11.84
N CYS A 142 17.80 -34.89 11.04
CA CYS A 142 18.16 -33.51 11.34
C CYS A 142 17.38 -33.04 12.57
N LYS A 143 18.08 -32.44 13.53
CA LYS A 143 17.49 -31.91 14.77
C LYS A 143 17.31 -30.39 14.66
N ALA A 144 16.25 -29.89 15.27
CA ALA A 144 15.97 -28.47 15.42
C ALA A 144 16.85 -27.83 16.51
#